data_AF-A0A961PKF1-F1
#
_entry.id   AF-A0A961PKF1-F1
#
_cell.length_a   1.000
_cell.length_b   1.000
_cell.length_c   1.000
_cell.angle_alpha   90.00
_cell.angle_beta   90.00
_cell.angle_gamma   90.00
#
_symmetry.space_group_name_H-M   'P 1'
#
loop_
_entity.id
_entity.type
_entity.pdbx_description
1 polymer ?
#
loop_
_entity_poly.entity_id
_entity_poly.type
_entity_poly.pdbx_seq_one_letter_code
_entity_poly.pdbx_strand_id
1 'polypeptide(L)'
;MQNDLDAISEAHRLSRIERDKLARIVIGAIPGNRDRPLHALARALQRHADRVGRAGEVDLFGLLADAACGRTGYGLSRLSVALLDFLATMDGYQHFDSIADAVAAITAEGAGEDGFARGRSLLSASLHRYRVDHMPYETRRQAFTEIHRWVASDRAGAQIPGDGDAIAFWAEMAEDGAWTTYVATLAAFDDFREARTLRTSASAVSLDALAEAGFDAAIGMGDETGRENASFDEAIESVATAKIKVLKGVEVTSLKRVAAVSQAMTHWPRCGVAALTFGPVQNVLVQLKRDHAAPEKLAEVAACLDFTDYDSQISELTRLARSCRDVMSLYAKLAADAGLIDGTGPAASTLDADTEKRIIQLLRRRSFAELTSEELLERLGEVVPGLVDIEAQLAALLRGLAAWPETARREAMAADRAAFANTFSRLYVFSGG
;
A
#
# COMPACT_ATOMS: atom_id res chain seq x y z
N MET A 1 4.50 -18.48 -5.57
CA MET A 1 5.86 -18.17 -5.04
C MET A 1 6.47 -19.23 -4.13
N GLN A 2 5.95 -19.49 -2.91
CA GLN A 2 6.61 -20.42 -1.96
C GLN A 2 6.77 -21.83 -2.56
N ASN A 3 5.73 -22.34 -3.23
CA ASN A 3 5.74 -23.66 -3.87
C ASN A 3 6.80 -23.80 -4.97
N ASP A 4 7.03 -22.76 -5.77
CA ASP A 4 7.99 -22.81 -6.90
C ASP A 4 9.43 -22.86 -6.39
N LEU A 5 9.76 -22.03 -5.39
CA LEU A 5 11.10 -21.97 -4.81
C LEU A 5 11.47 -23.25 -4.06
N ASP A 6 10.51 -23.83 -3.33
CA ASP A 6 10.74 -25.06 -2.57
C ASP A 6 10.91 -26.26 -3.53
N ALA A 7 10.09 -26.37 -4.57
CA ALA A 7 10.22 -27.41 -5.60
C ALA A 7 11.58 -27.35 -6.30
N ILE A 8 12.03 -26.17 -6.73
CA ILE A 8 13.35 -25.98 -7.35
C ILE A 8 14.48 -26.29 -6.36
N SER A 9 14.34 -25.86 -5.10
CA SER A 9 15.37 -26.09 -4.08
C SER A 9 15.54 -27.58 -3.77
N GLU A 10 14.44 -28.34 -3.74
CA GLU A 10 14.45 -29.78 -3.55
C GLU A 10 15.03 -30.50 -4.78
N ALA A 11 14.54 -30.17 -5.98
CA ALA A 11 14.98 -30.78 -7.24
C ALA A 11 16.51 -30.65 -7.45
N HIS A 12 17.07 -29.48 -7.13
CA HIS A 12 18.50 -29.22 -7.27
C HIS A 12 19.32 -29.55 -6.01
N ARG A 13 18.68 -30.04 -4.93
CA ARG A 13 19.31 -30.31 -3.63
C ARG A 13 20.15 -29.12 -3.15
N LEU A 14 19.56 -27.92 -3.20
CA LEU A 14 20.22 -26.70 -2.76
C LEU A 14 20.50 -26.77 -1.25
N SER A 15 21.71 -26.37 -0.86
CA SER A 15 21.98 -26.10 0.55
C SER A 15 21.11 -24.94 1.04
N ARG A 16 20.93 -24.80 2.35
CA ARG A 16 20.21 -23.67 2.96
C ARG A 16 20.72 -22.31 2.45
N ILE A 17 22.05 -22.16 2.35
CA ILE A 17 22.67 -20.93 1.86
C ILE A 17 22.33 -20.65 0.39
N GLU A 18 22.27 -21.68 -0.46
CA GLU A 18 21.90 -21.53 -1.88
C GLU A 18 20.41 -21.26 -2.06
N ARG A 19 19.56 -21.92 -1.27
CA ARG A 19 18.11 -21.64 -1.21
C ARG A 19 17.86 -20.18 -0.85
N ASP A 20 18.50 -19.68 0.20
CA ASP A 20 18.39 -18.27 0.61
C ASP A 20 18.89 -17.32 -0.48
N LYS A 21 19.98 -17.67 -1.18
CA LYS A 21 20.48 -16.89 -2.31
C LYS A 21 19.49 -16.89 -3.47
N LEU A 22 18.94 -18.05 -3.84
CA LEU A 22 17.94 -18.15 -4.91
C LEU A 22 16.71 -17.32 -4.57
N ALA A 23 16.18 -17.46 -3.35
CA ALA A 23 15.06 -16.66 -2.87
C ALA A 23 15.37 -15.15 -2.96
N ARG A 24 16.54 -14.69 -2.49
CA ARG A 24 16.98 -13.30 -2.63
C ARG A 24 17.08 -12.83 -4.07
N ILE A 25 17.54 -13.69 -4.99
CA ILE A 25 17.56 -13.39 -6.42
C ILE A 25 16.13 -13.22 -6.92
N VAL A 26 15.24 -14.18 -6.65
CA VAL A 26 13.84 -14.16 -7.12
C VAL A 26 13.10 -12.94 -6.60
N ILE A 27 13.21 -12.59 -5.32
CA ILE A 27 12.58 -11.38 -4.75
C ILE A 27 13.33 -10.08 -5.08
N GLY A 28 14.50 -10.16 -5.73
CA GLY A 28 15.30 -8.99 -6.09
C GLY A 28 16.00 -8.30 -4.91
N ALA A 29 16.15 -8.97 -3.77
CA ALA A 29 16.87 -8.51 -2.58
C ALA A 29 18.40 -8.66 -2.73
N ILE A 30 18.94 -8.17 -3.84
CA ILE A 30 20.38 -8.21 -4.16
C ILE A 30 20.97 -6.80 -3.99
N PRO A 31 21.98 -6.62 -3.12
CA PRO A 31 22.62 -5.32 -2.92
C PRO A 31 23.18 -4.73 -4.22
N GLY A 32 22.87 -3.45 -4.47
CA GLY A 32 23.31 -2.73 -5.66
C GLY A 32 22.48 -3.09 -6.89
N ASN A 33 23.03 -3.93 -7.77
CA ASN A 33 22.38 -4.29 -9.03
C ASN A 33 21.62 -5.62 -8.92
N ARG A 34 20.30 -5.53 -8.87
CA ARG A 34 19.35 -6.66 -8.87
C ARG A 34 19.54 -7.65 -10.01
N ASP A 35 19.91 -7.16 -11.19
CA ASP A 35 20.03 -7.98 -12.39
C ASP A 35 21.43 -8.60 -12.50
N ARG A 36 22.33 -8.31 -11.56
CA ARG A 36 23.68 -8.90 -11.51
C ARG A 36 23.66 -10.44 -11.56
N PRO A 37 22.79 -11.17 -10.84
CA PRO A 37 22.70 -12.62 -10.94
C PRO A 37 22.25 -13.10 -12.34
N LEU A 38 21.33 -12.38 -12.99
CA LEU A 38 20.88 -12.69 -14.35
C LEU A 38 21.97 -12.40 -15.38
N HIS A 39 22.73 -11.32 -15.21
CA HIS A 39 23.93 -11.04 -16.00
C HIS A 39 24.99 -12.13 -15.82
N ALA A 40 25.22 -12.58 -14.58
CA ALA A 40 26.17 -13.65 -14.30
C ALA A 40 25.71 -15.00 -14.90
N LEU A 41 24.41 -15.29 -14.84
CA LEU A 41 23.80 -16.45 -15.50
C LEU A 41 24.01 -16.38 -17.02
N ALA A 42 23.66 -15.25 -17.66
CA ALA A 42 23.86 -15.06 -19.09
C ALA A 42 25.33 -15.24 -19.51
N ARG A 43 26.29 -14.72 -18.74
CA ARG A 43 27.73 -14.90 -19.02
C ARG A 43 28.17 -16.35 -18.80
N ALA A 44 27.52 -17.09 -17.91
CA ALA A 44 27.81 -18.50 -17.70
C ALA A 44 27.25 -19.35 -18.86
N LEU A 45 26.06 -19.02 -19.37
CA LEU A 45 25.46 -19.62 -20.55
C LEU A 45 26.29 -19.39 -21.82
N GLN A 46 26.75 -18.15 -22.04
CA GLN A 46 27.62 -17.81 -23.18
C GLN A 46 28.93 -18.62 -23.14
N ARG A 47 29.62 -18.63 -21.99
CA ARG A 47 30.85 -19.41 -21.81
C ARG A 47 30.64 -20.91 -21.93
N HIS A 48 29.42 -21.39 -21.64
CA HIS A 48 29.06 -22.79 -21.82
C HIS A 48 28.95 -23.11 -23.32
N ALA A 49 28.21 -22.30 -24.08
CA ALA A 49 28.08 -22.46 -25.53
C ALA A 49 29.45 -22.41 -26.25
N ASP A 50 30.34 -21.51 -25.85
CA ASP A 50 31.69 -21.41 -26.41
C ASP A 50 32.53 -22.69 -26.19
N ARG A 51 32.31 -23.42 -25.09
CA ARG A 51 33.08 -24.63 -24.74
C ARG A 51 32.56 -25.91 -25.36
N VAL A 52 31.24 -26.07 -25.47
CA VAL A 52 30.62 -27.28 -26.04
C VAL A 52 30.88 -27.38 -27.55
N GLY A 53 31.31 -26.27 -28.17
CA GLY A 53 31.55 -26.19 -29.60
C GLY A 53 30.23 -25.97 -30.33
N ARG A 54 30.23 -25.04 -31.29
CA ARG A 54 29.05 -24.52 -31.99
C ARG A 54 28.31 -25.54 -32.89
N ALA A 55 28.62 -26.82 -32.76
CA ALA A 55 28.07 -27.90 -33.59
C ALA A 55 26.83 -28.58 -32.98
N GLY A 56 26.45 -28.24 -31.73
CA GLY A 56 25.18 -28.62 -31.13
C GLY A 56 24.38 -27.38 -30.78
N GLU A 57 23.12 -27.32 -31.21
CA GLU A 57 22.17 -26.28 -30.81
C GLU A 57 21.97 -26.39 -29.29
N VAL A 58 22.62 -25.51 -28.51
CA VAL A 58 22.46 -25.49 -27.06
C VAL A 58 21.07 -24.96 -26.76
N ASP A 59 20.12 -25.89 -26.57
CA ASP A 59 18.75 -25.58 -26.20
C ASP A 59 18.53 -25.64 -24.68
N LEU A 60 17.47 -24.97 -24.22
CA LEU A 60 17.13 -24.88 -22.79
C LEU A 60 16.87 -26.27 -22.19
N PHE A 61 16.25 -27.18 -22.94
CA PHE A 61 15.97 -28.54 -22.48
C PHE A 61 17.24 -29.35 -22.24
N GLY A 62 18.19 -29.33 -23.17
CA GLY A 62 19.48 -29.99 -23.05
C GLY A 62 20.25 -29.48 -21.84
N LEU A 63 20.26 -28.16 -21.62
CA LEU A 63 20.90 -27.56 -20.44
C LEU A 63 20.29 -28.04 -19.11
N LEU A 64 18.95 -28.08 -19.02
CA LEU A 64 18.26 -28.54 -17.81
C LEU A 64 18.42 -30.06 -17.60
N ALA A 65 18.36 -30.85 -18.68
CA ALA A 65 18.52 -32.30 -18.64
C ALA A 65 19.94 -32.72 -18.20
N ASP A 66 20.98 -32.07 -18.75
CA ASP A 66 22.37 -32.34 -18.36
C ASP A 66 22.60 -32.02 -16.88
N ALA A 67 21.98 -30.94 -16.39
CA ALA A 67 22.07 -30.59 -14.98
C ALA A 67 21.33 -31.57 -14.06
N ALA A 68 20.14 -32.04 -14.46
CA ALA A 68 19.38 -33.07 -13.73
C ALA A 68 20.14 -34.41 -13.64
N CYS A 69 20.93 -34.75 -14.67
CA CYS A 69 21.81 -35.92 -14.66
C CYS A 69 23.13 -35.72 -13.89
N GLY A 70 23.32 -34.58 -13.21
CA GLY A 70 24.54 -34.28 -12.47
C GLY A 70 25.77 -34.03 -13.36
N ARG A 71 25.60 -33.90 -14.69
CA ARG A 71 26.66 -33.59 -15.65
C ARG A 71 26.93 -32.08 -15.64
N THR A 72 27.27 -31.56 -14.46
CA THR A 72 27.63 -30.14 -14.26
C THR A 72 29.02 -29.78 -14.79
N GLY A 73 29.67 -30.70 -15.53
CA GLY A 73 31.05 -30.61 -16.02
C GLY A 73 31.36 -29.42 -16.95
N TYR A 74 30.37 -28.58 -17.25
CA TYR A 74 30.48 -27.52 -18.23
C TYR A 74 30.42 -26.10 -17.62
N GLY A 75 30.56 -25.96 -16.30
CA GLY A 75 30.88 -24.71 -15.63
C GLY A 75 29.70 -23.79 -15.29
N LEU A 76 28.47 -24.30 -15.34
CA LEU A 76 27.33 -23.69 -14.64
C LEU A 76 27.36 -24.13 -13.18
N SER A 77 27.22 -23.18 -12.25
CA SER A 77 27.07 -23.52 -10.84
C SER A 77 25.68 -24.14 -10.60
N ARG A 78 25.53 -24.96 -9.56
CA ARG A 78 24.24 -25.50 -9.15
C ARG A 78 23.17 -24.41 -8.96
N LEU A 79 23.55 -23.29 -8.33
CA LEU A 79 22.66 -22.13 -8.17
C LEU A 79 22.26 -21.49 -9.52
N SER A 80 23.17 -21.47 -10.50
CA SER A 80 22.87 -20.96 -11.85
C SER A 80 21.87 -21.84 -12.59
N VAL A 81 22.01 -23.16 -12.47
CA VAL A 81 21.04 -24.11 -13.04
C VAL A 81 19.69 -23.94 -12.34
N ALA A 82 19.67 -23.93 -11.00
CA ALA A 82 18.43 -23.77 -10.26
C ALA A 82 17.72 -22.44 -10.59
N LEU A 83 18.47 -21.35 -10.80
CA LEU A 83 17.90 -20.09 -11.26
C LEU A 83 17.33 -20.19 -12.68
N LEU A 84 18.01 -20.88 -13.61
CA LEU A 84 17.52 -21.10 -14.96
C LEU A 84 16.24 -21.95 -14.96
N ASP A 85 16.22 -23.01 -14.15
CA ASP A 85 15.08 -23.89 -13.98
C ASP A 85 13.89 -23.15 -13.37
N PHE A 86 14.12 -22.36 -12.32
CA PHE A 86 13.09 -21.47 -11.77
C PHE A 86 12.50 -20.55 -12.85
N LEU A 87 13.34 -19.89 -13.65
CA LEU A 87 12.87 -19.00 -14.71
C LEU A 87 12.04 -19.74 -15.77
N ALA A 88 12.44 -20.96 -16.12
CA ALA A 88 11.74 -21.78 -17.12
C ALA A 88 10.39 -22.32 -16.61
N THR A 89 10.28 -22.58 -15.30
CA THR A 89 9.13 -23.29 -14.70
C THR A 89 8.18 -22.40 -13.91
N MET A 90 8.59 -21.17 -13.57
CA MET A 90 7.75 -20.21 -12.86
C MET A 90 6.40 -20.03 -13.55
N ASP A 91 5.35 -19.85 -12.74
CA ASP A 91 3.95 -19.74 -13.17
C ASP A 91 3.45 -20.91 -14.01
N GLY A 92 3.98 -22.11 -13.74
CA GLY A 92 3.60 -23.30 -14.47
C GLY A 92 3.99 -23.21 -15.94
N TYR A 93 5.24 -22.79 -16.21
CA TYR A 93 5.83 -22.72 -17.55
C TYR A 93 5.27 -21.62 -18.48
N GLN A 94 4.49 -20.66 -17.97
CA GLN A 94 3.94 -19.55 -18.77
C GLN A 94 5.00 -18.69 -19.47
N HIS A 95 6.25 -18.74 -19.00
CA HIS A 95 7.37 -17.97 -19.54
C HIS A 95 8.40 -18.82 -20.27
N PHE A 96 8.16 -20.12 -20.44
CA PHE A 96 9.13 -21.07 -20.97
C PHE A 96 9.70 -20.62 -22.32
N ASP A 97 8.85 -20.26 -23.28
CA ASP A 97 9.28 -19.83 -24.63
C ASP A 97 10.17 -18.57 -24.58
N SER A 98 9.84 -17.60 -23.73
CA SER A 98 10.65 -16.39 -23.52
C SER A 98 12.03 -16.72 -22.95
N ILE A 99 12.12 -17.70 -22.05
CA ILE A 99 13.41 -18.17 -21.50
C ILE A 99 14.18 -18.99 -22.52
N ALA A 100 13.51 -19.82 -23.33
CA ALA A 100 14.13 -20.56 -24.42
C ALA A 100 14.73 -19.59 -25.46
N ASP A 101 13.97 -18.56 -25.86
CA ASP A 101 14.43 -17.48 -26.74
C ASP A 101 15.62 -16.72 -26.14
N ALA A 102 15.60 -16.49 -24.81
CA ALA A 102 16.69 -15.83 -24.12
C ALA A 102 17.97 -16.67 -24.16
N VAL A 103 17.87 -17.98 -23.90
CA VAL A 103 18.99 -18.92 -24.00
C VAL A 103 19.51 -18.97 -25.43
N ALA A 104 18.63 -19.18 -26.42
CA ALA A 104 19.00 -19.22 -27.83
C ALA A 104 19.71 -17.93 -28.27
N ALA A 105 19.22 -16.75 -27.86
CA ALA A 105 19.88 -15.49 -28.16
C ALA A 105 21.30 -15.37 -27.57
N ILE A 106 21.55 -15.97 -26.40
CA ILE A 106 22.85 -15.97 -25.73
C ILE A 106 23.80 -17.01 -26.34
N THR A 107 23.27 -18.17 -26.73
CA THR A 107 24.05 -19.33 -27.16
C THR A 107 24.21 -19.44 -28.67
N ALA A 108 23.49 -18.63 -29.46
CA ALA A 108 23.57 -18.62 -30.92
C ALA A 108 25.00 -18.35 -31.42
N GLU A 109 25.35 -19.01 -32.53
CA GLU A 109 26.62 -18.78 -33.20
C GLU A 109 26.73 -17.30 -33.65
N GLY A 110 27.82 -16.64 -33.26
CA GLY A 110 28.05 -15.24 -33.61
C GLY A 110 27.18 -14.25 -32.83
N ALA A 111 26.45 -14.68 -31.78
CA ALA A 111 25.60 -13.82 -30.96
C ALA A 111 26.33 -12.55 -30.46
N GLY A 112 27.61 -12.66 -30.12
CA GLY A 112 28.42 -11.53 -29.66
C GLY A 112 27.82 -10.82 -28.45
N GLU A 113 28.04 -9.51 -28.34
CA GLU A 113 27.47 -8.70 -27.25
C GLU A 113 25.97 -8.39 -27.47
N ASP A 114 25.49 -8.38 -28.71
CA ASP A 114 24.08 -8.08 -29.03
C ASP A 114 23.13 -9.20 -28.60
N GLY A 115 23.46 -10.46 -28.92
CA GLY A 115 22.71 -11.63 -28.48
C GLY A 115 22.76 -11.80 -26.96
N PHE A 116 23.92 -11.53 -26.36
CA PHE A 116 24.08 -11.46 -24.90
C PHE A 116 23.16 -10.40 -24.27
N ALA A 117 23.15 -9.17 -24.79
CA ALA A 117 22.31 -8.09 -24.28
C ALA A 117 20.81 -8.39 -24.44
N ARG A 118 20.41 -8.93 -25.59
CA ARG A 118 19.02 -9.35 -25.86
C ARG A 118 18.57 -10.45 -24.90
N GLY A 119 19.30 -11.55 -24.81
CA GLY A 119 18.92 -12.65 -23.94
C GLY A 119 18.91 -12.26 -22.46
N ARG A 120 19.90 -11.48 -22.00
CA ARG A 120 19.87 -10.91 -20.64
C ARG A 120 18.61 -10.08 -20.39
N SER A 121 18.21 -9.23 -21.34
CA SER A 121 17.00 -8.42 -21.21
C SER A 121 15.73 -9.27 -21.14
N LEU A 122 15.65 -10.37 -21.90
CA LEU A 122 14.54 -11.32 -21.84
C LEU A 122 14.46 -12.05 -20.49
N LEU A 123 15.60 -12.50 -19.95
CA LEU A 123 15.66 -13.09 -18.59
C LEU A 123 15.19 -12.07 -17.54
N SER A 124 15.69 -10.83 -17.61
CA SER A 124 15.29 -9.74 -16.70
C SER A 124 13.80 -9.41 -16.80
N ALA A 125 13.26 -9.31 -18.01
CA ALA A 125 11.85 -9.00 -18.25
C ALA A 125 10.93 -10.09 -17.70
N SER A 126 11.29 -11.36 -17.92
CA SER A 126 10.50 -12.51 -17.43
C SER A 126 10.46 -12.55 -15.90
N LEU A 127 11.62 -12.38 -15.24
CA LEU A 127 11.65 -12.33 -13.77
C LEU A 127 10.99 -11.07 -13.21
N HIS A 128 11.03 -9.95 -13.92
CA HIS A 128 10.32 -8.74 -13.49
C HIS A 128 8.81 -8.93 -13.54
N ARG A 129 8.27 -9.53 -14.60
CA ARG A 129 6.84 -9.86 -14.71
C ARG A 129 6.39 -10.76 -13.56
N TYR A 130 7.12 -11.84 -13.31
CA TYR A 130 6.88 -12.71 -12.16
C TYR A 130 6.83 -11.92 -10.84
N ARG A 131 7.77 -11.01 -10.61
CA ARG A 131 7.73 -10.18 -9.39
C ARG A 131 6.52 -9.27 -9.32
N VAL A 132 6.12 -8.66 -10.44
CA VAL A 132 4.93 -7.78 -10.49
C VAL A 132 3.67 -8.57 -10.15
N ASP A 133 3.55 -9.79 -10.65
CA ASP A 133 2.37 -10.63 -10.48
C ASP A 133 2.29 -11.26 -9.07
N HIS A 134 3.44 -11.53 -8.43
CA HIS A 134 3.50 -12.25 -7.15
C HIS A 134 3.94 -11.41 -5.95
N MET A 135 4.43 -10.18 -6.15
CA MET A 135 4.93 -9.33 -5.07
C MET A 135 4.19 -7.99 -5.08
N PRO A 136 3.29 -7.76 -4.10
CA PRO A 136 2.47 -6.54 -4.03
C PRO A 136 3.28 -5.23 -4.11
N TYR A 137 4.52 -5.24 -3.61
CA TYR A 137 5.38 -4.07 -3.53
C TYR A 137 6.31 -3.86 -4.73
N GLU A 138 6.38 -4.79 -5.68
CA GLU A 138 7.27 -4.66 -6.84
C GLU A 138 6.85 -3.48 -7.73
N THR A 139 5.54 -3.26 -7.89
CA THR A 139 4.98 -2.10 -8.61
C THR A 139 5.37 -0.77 -7.95
N ARG A 140 5.62 -0.78 -6.64
CA ARG A 140 6.01 0.38 -5.83
C ARG A 140 7.52 0.54 -5.66
N ARG A 141 8.32 -0.33 -6.29
CA ARG A 141 9.77 -0.38 -6.06
C ARG A 141 10.51 0.89 -6.48
N GLN A 142 10.15 1.47 -7.61
CA GLN A 142 10.76 2.73 -8.05
C GLN A 142 10.47 3.84 -7.03
N ALA A 143 9.19 3.98 -6.66
CA ALA A 143 8.74 4.89 -5.63
C ALA A 143 9.54 4.71 -4.31
N PHE A 144 9.68 3.48 -3.83
CA PHE A 144 10.45 3.18 -2.62
C PHE A 144 11.93 3.53 -2.75
N THR A 145 12.51 3.36 -3.94
CA THR A 145 13.92 3.71 -4.20
C THR A 145 14.13 5.21 -4.14
N GLU A 146 13.19 5.98 -4.69
CA GLU A 146 13.22 7.44 -4.69
C GLU A 146 13.00 7.99 -3.28
N ILE A 147 11.97 7.52 -2.57
CA ILE A 147 11.72 7.85 -1.16
C ILE A 147 12.95 7.52 -0.31
N HIS A 148 13.52 6.32 -0.46
CA HIS A 148 14.70 5.93 0.30
C HIS A 148 15.91 6.82 0.02
N ARG A 149 16.15 7.15 -1.26
CA ARG A 149 17.27 8.01 -1.67
C ARG A 149 17.12 9.40 -1.06
N TRP A 150 15.91 9.95 -1.12
CA TRP A 150 15.60 11.27 -0.56
C TRP A 150 15.75 11.31 0.96
N VAL A 151 15.19 10.32 1.67
CA VAL A 151 15.36 10.22 3.14
C VAL A 151 16.84 10.08 3.52
N ALA A 152 17.62 9.34 2.72
CA ALA A 152 19.04 9.15 2.97
C ALA A 152 19.90 10.40 2.67
N SER A 153 19.54 11.23 1.69
CA SER A 153 20.29 12.45 1.37
C SER A 153 20.05 13.57 2.38
N ASP A 154 18.82 13.74 2.83
CA ASP A 154 18.43 14.94 3.58
C ASP A 154 18.61 14.81 5.09
N ARG A 155 18.64 13.60 5.65
CA ARG A 155 18.45 13.39 7.10
C ARG A 155 19.57 12.73 7.86
N ALA A 156 20.83 12.91 7.44
CA ALA A 156 22.02 12.54 8.20
C ALA A 156 21.95 11.14 8.87
N GLY A 157 21.33 10.16 8.22
CA GLY A 157 21.20 8.78 8.71
C GLY A 157 19.80 8.35 9.20
N ALA A 158 18.76 9.17 9.09
CA ALA A 158 17.39 8.70 9.35
C ALA A 158 17.01 7.56 8.39
N GLN A 159 16.39 6.50 8.92
CA GLN A 159 15.99 5.33 8.13
C GLN A 159 14.47 5.26 7.90
N ILE A 160 13.66 6.07 8.57
CA ILE A 160 12.20 6.04 8.48
C ILE A 160 11.70 7.47 8.27
N PRO A 161 10.72 7.69 7.37
CA PRO A 161 10.10 9.00 7.20
C PRO A 161 9.41 9.50 8.48
N GLY A 162 9.55 10.79 8.76
CA GLY A 162 8.84 11.50 9.82
C GLY A 162 7.57 12.19 9.32
N ASP A 163 6.78 12.73 10.26
CA ASP A 163 5.59 13.51 9.94
C ASP A 163 5.98 14.84 9.27
N GLY A 164 5.41 15.11 8.10
CA GLY A 164 5.79 16.21 7.19
C GLY A 164 6.71 15.81 6.02
N ASP A 165 7.33 14.64 6.05
CA ASP A 165 8.31 14.24 5.02
C ASP A 165 7.65 14.00 3.67
N ALA A 166 6.44 13.42 3.65
CA ALA A 166 5.69 13.22 2.41
C ALA A 166 5.37 14.56 1.72
N ILE A 167 5.11 15.62 2.50
CA ILE A 167 4.84 16.97 1.97
C ILE A 167 6.12 17.55 1.35
N ALA A 168 7.24 17.47 2.07
CA ALA A 168 8.52 17.98 1.61
C ALA A 168 9.00 17.25 0.34
N PHE A 169 8.98 15.92 0.36
CA PHE A 169 9.32 15.07 -0.78
C PHE A 169 8.44 15.40 -1.99
N TRP A 170 7.11 15.48 -1.79
CA TRP A 170 6.20 15.80 -2.88
C TRP A 170 6.50 17.18 -3.48
N ALA A 171 6.72 18.20 -2.65
CA ALA A 171 7.02 19.55 -3.13
C ALA A 171 8.31 19.65 -3.97
N GLU A 172 9.29 18.78 -3.68
CA GLU A 172 10.52 18.65 -4.45
C GLU A 172 10.30 17.86 -5.75
N MET A 173 9.66 16.69 -5.66
CA MET A 173 9.60 15.71 -6.74
C MET A 173 8.42 15.88 -7.70
N ALA A 174 7.44 16.74 -7.41
CA ALA A 174 6.18 16.76 -8.17
C ALA A 174 6.35 17.13 -9.65
N GLU A 175 7.41 17.83 -10.03
CA GLU A 175 7.70 18.18 -11.44
C GLU A 175 8.21 16.98 -12.26
N ASP A 176 8.73 15.94 -11.62
CA ASP A 176 9.32 14.77 -12.30
C ASP A 176 8.25 13.79 -12.87
N GLY A 177 6.99 14.21 -12.92
CA GLY A 177 5.86 13.50 -13.55
C GLY A 177 5.37 12.25 -12.80
N ALA A 178 6.24 11.55 -12.08
CA ALA A 178 5.90 10.38 -11.29
C ALA A 178 5.12 10.71 -10.00
N TRP A 179 5.28 11.93 -9.47
CA TRP A 179 4.76 12.36 -8.16
C TRP A 179 3.76 13.51 -8.27
N THR A 180 2.90 13.45 -9.29
CA THR A 180 2.00 14.57 -9.61
C THR A 180 0.93 14.82 -8.57
N THR A 181 0.48 13.80 -7.82
CA THR A 181 -0.55 13.96 -6.77
C THR A 181 0.00 13.70 -5.37
N TYR A 182 -0.39 14.57 -4.44
CA TYR A 182 0.08 14.46 -3.06
C TYR A 182 -0.48 13.21 -2.36
N VAL A 183 -1.75 12.87 -2.61
CA VAL A 183 -2.39 11.68 -2.00
C VAL A 183 -1.69 10.39 -2.43
N ALA A 184 -1.33 10.24 -3.71
CA ALA A 184 -0.56 9.07 -4.16
C ALA A 184 0.84 9.05 -3.55
N THR A 185 1.45 10.22 -3.37
CA THR A 185 2.75 10.34 -2.70
C THR A 185 2.67 9.89 -1.24
N LEU A 186 1.64 10.33 -0.51
CA LEU A 186 1.40 9.92 0.87
C LEU A 186 1.16 8.41 1.00
N ALA A 187 0.36 7.82 0.09
CA ALA A 187 0.15 6.38 0.06
C ALA A 187 1.47 5.61 -0.14
N ALA A 188 2.30 6.04 -1.09
CA ALA A 188 3.60 5.42 -1.33
C ALA A 188 4.55 5.52 -0.12
N PHE A 189 4.48 6.60 0.67
CA PHE A 189 5.22 6.73 1.92
C PHE A 189 4.75 5.72 2.97
N ASP A 190 3.43 5.54 3.13
CA ASP A 190 2.89 4.60 4.11
C ASP A 190 3.21 3.16 3.72
N ASP A 191 3.08 2.82 2.45
CA ASP A 191 3.50 1.53 1.89
C ASP A 191 5.00 1.27 2.13
N PHE A 192 5.84 2.31 1.97
CA PHE A 192 7.27 2.22 2.22
C PHE A 192 7.56 1.96 3.70
N ARG A 193 6.85 2.65 4.61
CA ARG A 193 6.96 2.46 6.06
C ARG A 193 6.54 1.05 6.46
N GLU A 194 5.40 0.56 5.98
CA GLU A 194 4.92 -0.79 6.24
C GLU A 194 5.93 -1.85 5.79
N ALA A 195 6.41 -1.73 4.54
CA ALA A 195 7.43 -2.64 4.00
C ALA A 195 8.73 -2.62 4.83
N ARG A 196 9.12 -1.46 5.38
CA ARG A 196 10.28 -1.36 6.28
C ARG A 196 10.03 -2.03 7.62
N THR A 197 8.87 -1.79 8.24
CA THR A 197 8.50 -2.41 9.52
C THR A 197 8.47 -3.93 9.41
N LEU A 198 7.89 -4.48 8.34
CA LEU A 198 7.89 -5.92 8.07
C LEU A 198 9.31 -6.47 7.94
N ARG A 199 10.19 -5.76 7.23
CA ARG A 199 11.59 -6.18 7.07
C ARG A 199 12.36 -6.17 8.40
N THR A 200 12.17 -5.15 9.24
CA THR A 200 12.83 -5.09 10.56
C THR A 200 12.34 -6.22 11.47
N SER A 201 11.04 -6.49 11.51
CA SER A 201 10.46 -7.57 12.30
C SER A 201 10.94 -8.95 11.83
N ALA A 202 10.95 -9.20 10.52
CA ALA A 202 11.47 -10.44 9.94
C ALA A 202 12.97 -10.65 10.17
N SER A 203 13.75 -9.56 10.31
CA SER A 203 15.18 -9.65 10.63
C SER A 203 15.47 -9.82 12.12
N ALA A 204 14.55 -9.41 12.99
CA ALA A 204 14.69 -9.50 14.45
C ALA A 204 14.29 -10.88 14.99
N VAL A 205 13.43 -11.61 14.28
CA VAL A 205 13.21 -13.03 14.55
C VAL A 205 14.40 -13.80 13.98
N SER A 206 15.36 -14.12 14.85
CA SER A 206 16.41 -15.08 14.51
C SER A 206 15.77 -16.35 13.95
N LEU A 207 16.23 -16.81 12.79
CA LEU A 207 15.77 -18.07 12.20
C LEU A 207 15.94 -19.27 13.16
N ASP A 208 16.80 -19.17 14.17
CA ASP A 208 16.94 -20.19 15.22
C ASP A 208 15.73 -20.18 16.18
N ALA A 209 15.13 -19.02 16.46
CA ALA A 209 13.90 -18.92 17.25
C ALA A 209 12.66 -19.45 16.50
N LEU A 210 12.65 -19.28 15.16
CA LEU A 210 11.62 -19.86 14.28
C LEU A 210 11.71 -21.38 14.16
N ALA A 211 12.92 -21.95 14.27
CA ALA A 211 13.13 -23.39 14.23
C ALA A 211 12.74 -24.09 15.55
N GLU A 212 12.91 -23.43 16.69
CA GLU A 212 12.50 -23.96 18.00
C GLU A 212 11.00 -23.79 18.28
N ALA A 213 10.35 -22.75 17.75
CA ALA A 213 8.94 -22.48 18.00
C ALA A 213 7.97 -23.32 17.14
N GLY A 214 8.44 -23.92 16.05
CA GLY A 214 7.56 -24.50 15.03
C GLY A 214 6.92 -23.40 14.18
N PHE A 215 6.91 -23.60 12.86
CA PHE A 215 6.51 -22.58 11.88
C PHE A 215 5.08 -22.03 12.11
N ASP A 216 4.20 -22.85 12.69
CA ASP A 216 2.82 -22.48 13.03
C ASP A 216 2.72 -21.54 14.25
N ALA A 217 3.69 -21.56 15.18
CA ALA A 217 3.68 -20.70 16.37
C ALA A 217 4.20 -19.28 16.09
N ALA A 218 5.05 -19.11 15.07
CA ALA A 218 5.60 -17.80 14.71
C ALA A 218 4.61 -16.92 13.92
N ILE A 219 3.60 -17.53 13.31
CA ILE A 219 2.47 -16.84 12.68
C ILE A 219 1.38 -16.51 13.71
N GLY A 220 1.38 -17.19 14.87
CA GLY A 220 0.33 -17.12 15.89
C GLY A 220 0.58 -16.21 17.10
N MET A 221 1.55 -15.27 17.05
CA MET A 221 1.80 -14.31 18.15
C MET A 221 1.32 -12.89 17.83
N GLY A 222 0.08 -12.82 17.35
CA GLY A 222 -0.78 -11.65 17.46
C GLY A 222 -2.10 -12.13 18.03
N ASP A 223 -2.17 -12.33 19.34
CA ASP A 223 -3.44 -12.50 20.05
C ASP A 223 -4.14 -11.13 20.12
N GLU A 224 -4.42 -10.57 18.93
CA GLU A 224 -5.48 -9.58 18.74
C GLU A 224 -6.77 -10.40 18.73
N THR A 225 -7.58 -10.24 19.77
CA THR A 225 -8.85 -10.91 19.95
C THR A 225 -9.76 -10.79 18.72
N GLY A 226 -9.65 -11.74 17.79
CA GLY A 226 -10.73 -12.44 17.08
C GLY A 226 -11.79 -11.64 16.31
N ARG A 227 -11.58 -10.35 16.03
CA ARG A 227 -12.32 -9.65 14.97
C ARG A 227 -11.31 -9.34 13.89
N GLU A 228 -11.43 -10.00 12.74
CA GLU A 228 -10.91 -9.43 11.50
C GLU A 228 -11.56 -8.05 11.38
N ASN A 229 -10.83 -7.00 11.77
CA ASN A 229 -11.35 -5.65 11.70
C ASN A 229 -11.64 -5.40 10.22
N ALA A 230 -12.91 -5.23 9.87
CA ALA A 230 -13.30 -4.85 8.52
C ALA A 230 -12.47 -3.63 8.13
N SER A 231 -12.01 -3.60 6.88
CA SER A 231 -11.29 -2.41 6.42
C SER A 231 -12.20 -1.20 6.56
N PHE A 232 -11.62 -0.02 6.79
CA PHE A 232 -12.43 1.18 7.00
C PHE A 232 -13.38 1.44 5.81
N ASP A 233 -12.96 1.12 4.59
CA ASP A 233 -13.79 1.18 3.39
C ASP A 233 -14.94 0.16 3.39
N GLU A 234 -14.72 -1.08 3.84
CA GLU A 234 -15.78 -2.08 3.99
C GLU A 234 -16.83 -1.65 5.03
N ALA A 235 -16.38 -1.09 6.15
CA ALA A 235 -17.26 -0.56 7.18
C ALA A 235 -18.12 0.61 6.61
N ILE A 236 -17.51 1.52 5.85
CA ILE A 236 -18.24 2.62 5.18
C ILE A 236 -19.24 2.07 4.16
N GLU A 237 -18.85 1.09 3.35
CA GLU A 237 -19.70 0.54 2.30
C GLU A 237 -20.88 -0.25 2.88
N SER A 238 -20.67 -1.00 3.97
CA SER A 238 -21.75 -1.70 4.69
C SER A 238 -22.82 -0.72 5.20
N VAL A 239 -22.40 0.43 5.75
CA VAL A 239 -23.31 1.47 6.24
C VAL A 239 -23.96 2.23 5.08
N ALA A 240 -23.24 2.46 3.98
CA ALA A 240 -23.73 3.22 2.84
C ALA A 240 -24.77 2.47 1.99
N THR A 241 -24.65 1.14 1.92
CA THR A 241 -25.53 0.25 1.13
C THR A 241 -26.73 -0.26 1.91
N ALA A 242 -26.78 0.02 3.22
CA ALA A 242 -27.87 -0.40 4.08
C ALA A 242 -29.24 0.17 3.67
N LYS A 243 -30.31 -0.55 4.02
CA LYS A 243 -31.70 -0.18 3.73
C LYS A 243 -32.17 1.06 4.50
N ILE A 244 -31.40 1.51 5.49
CA ILE A 244 -31.67 2.72 6.27
C ILE A 244 -30.56 3.74 6.10
N LYS A 245 -30.93 4.95 5.67
CA LYS A 245 -29.98 6.04 5.47
C LYS A 245 -29.65 6.72 6.80
N VAL A 246 -28.66 6.18 7.50
CA VAL A 246 -28.17 6.72 8.79
C VAL A 246 -27.21 7.90 8.61
N LEU A 247 -26.37 7.86 7.57
CA LEU A 247 -25.45 8.94 7.20
C LEU A 247 -25.93 9.70 5.96
N LYS A 248 -25.67 11.01 5.91
CA LYS A 248 -25.91 11.83 4.70
C LYS A 248 -24.89 11.48 3.62
N GLY A 249 -25.25 11.70 2.35
CA GLY A 249 -24.32 11.43 1.23
C GLY A 249 -23.00 12.22 1.32
N VAL A 250 -23.06 13.46 1.83
CA VAL A 250 -21.87 14.28 2.10
C VAL A 250 -21.01 13.71 3.23
N GLU A 251 -21.61 13.06 4.23
CA GLU A 251 -20.89 12.43 5.33
C GLU A 251 -20.18 11.15 4.85
N VAL A 252 -20.86 10.33 4.04
CA VAL A 252 -20.25 9.17 3.38
C VAL A 252 -19.09 9.59 2.48
N THR A 253 -19.26 10.67 1.70
CA THR A 253 -18.18 11.20 0.84
C THR A 253 -16.99 11.69 1.67
N SER A 254 -17.24 12.37 2.79
CA SER A 254 -16.18 12.75 3.73
C SER A 254 -15.49 11.52 4.32
N LEU A 255 -16.23 10.51 4.78
CA LEU A 255 -15.64 9.27 5.30
C LEU A 255 -14.76 8.56 4.28
N LYS A 256 -15.18 8.44 3.02
CA LYS A 256 -14.36 7.85 1.95
C LYS A 256 -13.04 8.62 1.73
N ARG A 257 -13.06 9.95 1.85
CA ARG A 257 -11.82 10.77 1.81
C ARG A 257 -10.92 10.50 3.00
N VAL A 258 -11.49 10.29 4.19
CA VAL A 258 -10.73 9.95 5.41
C VAL A 258 -10.14 8.56 5.30
N ALA A 259 -10.89 7.57 4.82
CA ALA A 259 -10.43 6.20 4.64
C ALA A 259 -9.24 6.11 3.68
N ALA A 260 -9.26 6.90 2.59
CA ALA A 260 -8.13 6.98 1.65
C ALA A 260 -6.79 7.43 2.28
N VAL A 261 -6.80 8.04 3.47
CA VAL A 261 -5.61 8.55 4.15
C VAL A 261 -5.47 8.08 5.60
N SER A 262 -6.38 7.25 6.12
CA SER A 262 -6.47 6.94 7.54
C SER A 262 -5.27 6.16 8.08
N GLN A 263 -4.75 5.22 7.29
CA GLN A 263 -3.57 4.44 7.66
C GLN A 263 -2.35 5.36 7.82
N ALA A 264 -2.05 6.18 6.79
CA ALA A 264 -0.99 7.17 6.85
C ALA A 264 -1.19 8.18 8.00
N MET A 265 -2.42 8.66 8.22
CA MET A 265 -2.76 9.64 9.25
C MET A 265 -2.57 9.10 10.68
N THR A 266 -2.63 7.79 10.87
CA THR A 266 -2.33 7.14 12.16
C THR A 266 -0.85 7.30 12.53
N HIS A 267 0.03 7.33 11.54
CA HIS A 267 1.48 7.46 11.74
C HIS A 267 1.98 8.89 11.57
N TRP A 268 1.33 9.66 10.69
CA TRP A 268 1.70 11.01 10.31
C TRP A 268 0.44 11.92 10.27
N PRO A 269 -0.06 12.35 11.44
CA PRO A 269 -1.27 13.15 11.54
C PRO A 269 -1.23 14.45 10.71
N ARG A 270 -0.07 15.13 10.64
CA ARG A 270 0.09 16.33 9.81
C ARG A 270 -0.04 16.00 8.33
N CYS A 271 0.67 14.99 7.85
CA CYS A 271 0.57 14.58 6.45
C CYS A 271 -0.86 14.17 6.06
N GLY A 272 -1.57 13.45 6.93
CA GLY A 272 -2.94 13.01 6.71
C GLY A 272 -3.94 14.18 6.66
N VAL A 273 -3.88 15.11 7.62
CA VAL A 273 -4.77 16.28 7.59
C VAL A 273 -4.44 17.25 6.44
N ALA A 274 -3.17 17.34 6.04
CA ALA A 274 -2.75 18.05 4.82
C ALA A 274 -3.42 17.45 3.58
N ALA A 275 -3.52 16.12 3.49
CA ALA A 275 -4.16 15.44 2.36
C ALA A 275 -5.67 15.73 2.30
N LEU A 276 -6.35 15.71 3.46
CA LEU A 276 -7.76 16.08 3.55
C LEU A 276 -8.03 17.55 3.18
N THR A 277 -7.06 18.42 3.46
CA THR A 277 -7.14 19.87 3.23
C THR A 277 -6.84 20.24 1.79
N PHE A 278 -5.69 19.80 1.27
CA PHE A 278 -5.17 20.22 -0.03
C PHE A 278 -5.48 19.25 -1.18
N GLY A 279 -5.85 18.00 -0.90
CA GLY A 279 -6.29 17.04 -1.92
C GLY A 279 -7.49 17.53 -2.74
N PRO A 280 -8.56 18.06 -2.13
CA PRO A 280 -9.67 18.67 -2.87
C PRO A 280 -9.25 19.85 -3.74
N VAL A 281 -8.31 20.68 -3.29
CA VAL A 281 -7.74 21.80 -4.07
C VAL A 281 -7.09 21.27 -5.34
N GLN A 282 -6.23 20.25 -5.19
CA GLN A 282 -5.52 19.63 -6.30
C GLN A 282 -6.49 19.04 -7.33
N ASN A 283 -7.56 18.37 -6.87
CA ASN A 283 -8.58 17.82 -7.76
C ASN A 283 -9.29 18.90 -8.57
N VAL A 284 -9.60 20.05 -7.95
CA VAL A 284 -10.16 21.21 -8.67
C VAL A 284 -9.18 21.74 -9.70
N LEU A 285 -7.89 21.88 -9.37
CA LEU A 285 -6.85 22.32 -10.31
C LEU A 285 -6.69 21.36 -11.50
N VAL A 286 -6.68 20.05 -11.25
CA VAL A 286 -6.64 19.02 -12.30
C VAL A 286 -7.84 19.16 -13.23
N GLN A 287 -9.04 19.34 -12.67
CA GLN A 287 -10.26 19.52 -13.46
C GLN A 287 -10.24 20.83 -14.26
N LEU A 288 -9.84 21.94 -13.65
CA LEU A 288 -9.72 23.24 -14.33
C LEU A 288 -8.69 23.20 -15.47
N LYS A 289 -7.56 22.51 -15.26
CA LYS A 289 -6.54 22.33 -16.31
C LYS A 289 -7.08 21.50 -17.48
N ARG A 290 -7.82 20.43 -17.18
CA ARG A 290 -8.50 19.60 -18.19
C ARG A 290 -9.56 20.38 -18.96
N ASP A 291 -10.25 21.30 -18.31
CA ASP A 291 -11.28 22.15 -18.93
C ASP A 291 -10.68 23.41 -19.58
N HIS A 292 -9.36 23.53 -19.68
CA HIS A 292 -8.64 24.67 -20.25
C HIS A 292 -9.05 26.02 -19.64
N ALA A 293 -9.26 26.06 -18.33
CA ALA A 293 -9.58 27.28 -17.61
C ALA A 293 -8.47 28.34 -17.77
N ALA A 294 -8.87 29.61 -17.66
CA ALA A 294 -7.94 30.74 -17.75
C ALA A 294 -6.86 30.67 -16.64
N PRO A 295 -5.60 31.08 -16.91
CA PRO A 295 -4.51 31.04 -15.95
C PRO A 295 -4.80 31.75 -14.62
N GLU A 296 -5.59 32.83 -14.66
CA GLU A 296 -5.97 33.59 -13.47
C GLU A 296 -6.82 32.76 -12.51
N LYS A 297 -7.74 31.94 -13.05
CA LYS A 297 -8.59 31.04 -12.27
C LYS A 297 -7.77 29.89 -11.67
N LEU A 298 -6.78 29.39 -12.40
CA LEU A 298 -5.85 28.39 -11.88
C LEU A 298 -4.99 28.98 -10.75
N ALA A 299 -4.49 30.21 -10.91
CA ALA A 299 -3.71 30.92 -9.90
C ALA A 299 -4.51 31.21 -8.62
N GLU A 300 -5.78 31.62 -8.75
CA GLU A 300 -6.69 31.84 -7.63
C GLU A 300 -6.84 30.57 -6.78
N VAL A 301 -7.14 29.43 -7.42
CA VAL A 301 -7.28 28.14 -6.71
C VAL A 301 -5.93 27.66 -6.16
N ALA A 302 -4.85 27.82 -6.91
CA ALA A 302 -3.50 27.43 -6.50
C ALA A 302 -3.00 28.22 -5.28
N ALA A 303 -3.55 29.41 -5.00
CA ALA A 303 -3.20 30.18 -3.81
C ALA A 303 -3.73 29.56 -2.50
N CYS A 304 -4.63 28.58 -2.57
CA CYS A 304 -5.17 27.85 -1.41
C CYS A 304 -5.82 28.74 -0.33
N LEU A 305 -6.45 29.87 -0.72
CA LEU A 305 -6.99 30.85 0.22
C LEU A 305 -8.38 30.47 0.76
N ASP A 306 -9.25 29.89 -0.07
CA ASP A 306 -10.67 29.64 0.26
C ASP A 306 -10.98 28.23 0.78
N PHE A 307 -9.97 27.53 1.31
CA PHE A 307 -10.10 26.14 1.71
C PHE A 307 -10.09 25.92 3.22
N THR A 308 -10.79 24.87 3.62
CA THR A 308 -10.92 24.39 5.00
C THR A 308 -9.55 24.22 5.66
N ASP A 309 -9.33 24.85 6.81
CA ASP A 309 -8.09 24.68 7.57
C ASP A 309 -8.06 23.38 8.40
N TYR A 310 -6.92 23.10 9.04
CA TYR A 310 -6.75 21.89 9.84
C TYR A 310 -7.75 21.80 11.00
N ASP A 311 -8.03 22.91 11.70
CA ASP A 311 -8.97 22.91 12.83
C ASP A 311 -10.42 22.63 12.35
N SER A 312 -10.78 23.12 11.18
CA SER A 312 -12.06 22.84 10.55
C SER A 312 -12.17 21.38 10.08
N GLN A 313 -11.09 20.78 9.56
CA GLN A 313 -11.05 19.34 9.25
C GLN A 313 -11.21 18.50 10.53
N ILE A 314 -10.49 18.83 11.60
CA ILE A 314 -10.62 18.14 12.90
C ILE A 314 -12.05 18.26 13.45
N SER A 315 -12.67 19.42 13.30
CA SER A 315 -14.06 19.65 13.69
C SER A 315 -15.04 18.80 12.89
N GLU A 316 -14.79 18.65 11.58
CA GLU A 316 -15.59 17.77 10.70
C GLU A 316 -15.44 16.29 11.09
N LEU A 317 -14.21 15.82 11.37
CA LEU A 317 -13.97 14.45 11.86
C LEU A 317 -14.69 14.20 13.20
N THR A 318 -14.62 15.18 14.11
CA THR A 318 -15.34 15.14 15.40
C THR A 318 -16.85 15.06 15.20
N ARG A 319 -17.38 15.80 14.21
CA ARG A 319 -18.80 15.77 13.84
C ARG A 319 -19.22 14.43 13.24
N LEU A 320 -18.38 13.82 12.41
CA LEU A 320 -18.62 12.48 11.83
C LEU A 320 -18.64 11.41 12.92
N ALA A 321 -17.65 11.39 13.82
CA ALA A 321 -17.59 10.44 14.94
C ALA A 321 -18.81 10.59 15.86
N ARG A 322 -19.21 11.83 16.15
CA ARG A 322 -20.42 12.13 16.93
C ARG A 322 -21.69 11.63 16.24
N SER A 323 -21.80 11.81 14.92
CA SER A 323 -22.96 11.34 14.15
C SER A 323 -23.11 9.82 14.22
N CYS A 324 -21.98 9.07 14.20
CA CYS A 324 -21.98 7.62 14.39
C CYS A 324 -22.47 7.26 15.81
N ARG A 325 -21.94 7.94 16.84
CA ARG A 325 -22.36 7.74 18.24
C ARG A 325 -23.84 8.03 18.46
N ASP A 326 -24.36 9.12 17.90
CA ASP A 326 -25.78 9.48 18.04
C ASP A 326 -26.71 8.37 17.49
N VAL A 327 -26.34 7.72 16.38
CA VAL A 327 -27.10 6.60 15.81
C VAL A 327 -26.98 5.33 16.66
N MET A 328 -25.78 5.02 17.15
CA MET A 328 -25.57 3.88 18.05
C MET A 328 -26.32 4.06 19.39
N SER A 329 -26.36 5.28 19.93
CA SER A 329 -27.15 5.62 21.12
C SER A 329 -28.65 5.49 20.89
N LEU A 330 -29.15 5.85 19.70
CA LEU A 330 -30.55 5.59 19.32
C LEU A 330 -30.84 4.09 19.28
N TYR A 331 -29.98 3.29 18.66
CA TYR A 331 -30.13 1.83 18.64
C TYR A 331 -30.15 1.24 20.05
N ALA A 332 -29.19 1.61 20.90
CA ALA A 332 -29.11 1.14 22.28
C ALA A 332 -30.37 1.50 23.09
N LYS A 333 -30.92 2.71 22.89
CA LYS A 333 -32.18 3.14 23.51
C LYS A 333 -33.36 2.27 23.06
N LEU A 334 -33.52 2.05 21.75
CA LEU A 334 -34.60 1.22 21.21
C LEU A 334 -34.49 -0.25 21.65
N ALA A 335 -33.27 -0.79 21.69
CA ALA A 335 -33.01 -2.16 22.13
C ALA A 335 -33.33 -2.34 23.62
N ALA A 336 -33.01 -1.35 24.46
CA ALA A 336 -33.39 -1.33 25.87
C ALA A 336 -34.92 -1.23 26.04
N ASP A 337 -35.58 -0.34 25.30
CA ASP A 337 -37.05 -0.16 25.34
C ASP A 337 -37.79 -1.45 24.88
N ALA A 338 -37.19 -2.22 23.96
CA ALA A 338 -37.70 -3.51 23.49
C ALA A 338 -37.36 -4.70 24.41
N GLY A 339 -36.59 -4.48 25.49
CA GLY A 339 -36.17 -5.55 26.41
C GLY A 339 -35.16 -6.54 25.82
N LEU A 340 -34.42 -6.17 24.78
CA LEU A 340 -33.39 -7.01 24.15
C LEU A 340 -32.03 -6.96 24.88
N ILE A 341 -31.83 -5.99 25.77
CA ILE A 341 -30.62 -5.85 26.57
C ILE A 341 -30.97 -6.27 28.00
N ASP A 342 -30.50 -7.45 28.41
CA ASP A 342 -30.65 -7.94 29.78
C ASP A 342 -29.99 -6.96 30.76
N GLY A 343 -30.71 -6.61 31.84
CA GLY A 343 -30.29 -5.65 32.86
C GLY A 343 -29.09 -6.05 33.72
N THR A 344 -28.28 -7.00 33.27
CA THR A 344 -27.02 -7.44 33.91
C THR A 344 -25.83 -6.55 33.52
N GLY A 345 -25.99 -5.68 32.52
CA GLY A 345 -25.04 -4.61 32.21
C GLY A 345 -25.10 -3.44 33.20
N PRO A 346 -24.07 -2.58 33.26
CA PRO A 346 -24.17 -1.33 33.99
C PRO A 346 -25.41 -0.55 33.53
N ALA A 347 -26.15 0.04 34.48
CA ALA A 347 -27.35 0.83 34.17
C ALA A 347 -27.04 1.81 33.02
N ALA A 348 -27.88 1.79 31.98
CA ALA A 348 -27.69 2.66 30.82
C ALA A 348 -27.52 4.10 31.31
N SER A 349 -26.34 4.67 31.08
CA SER A 349 -26.08 6.06 31.43
C SER A 349 -27.14 6.92 30.77
N THR A 350 -27.81 7.76 31.55
CA THR A 350 -28.78 8.72 31.01
C THR A 350 -28.09 9.55 29.94
N LEU A 351 -28.65 9.52 28.72
CA LEU A 351 -28.15 10.32 27.61
C LEU A 351 -28.13 11.79 28.02
N ASP A 352 -27.07 12.51 27.65
CA ASP A 352 -27.05 13.96 27.87
C ASP A 352 -28.12 14.66 27.01
N ALA A 353 -28.60 15.81 27.49
CA ALA A 353 -29.70 16.54 26.86
C ALA A 353 -29.41 16.92 25.39
N ASP A 354 -28.14 17.16 25.03
CA ASP A 354 -27.78 17.48 23.66
C ASP A 354 -27.85 16.25 22.76
N THR A 355 -27.40 15.09 23.24
CA THR A 355 -27.54 13.80 22.54
C THR A 355 -29.01 13.44 22.34
N GLU A 356 -29.85 13.61 23.36
CA GLU A 356 -31.29 13.38 23.23
C GLU A 356 -31.94 14.28 22.18
N LYS A 357 -31.61 15.58 22.18
CA LYS A 357 -32.08 16.53 21.17
C LYS A 357 -31.68 16.12 19.75
N ARG A 358 -30.44 15.63 19.55
CA ARG A 358 -29.96 15.17 18.24
C ARG A 358 -30.65 13.88 17.80
N ILE A 359 -30.88 12.94 18.71
CA ILE A 359 -31.65 11.72 18.43
C ILE A 359 -33.08 12.07 17.98
N ILE A 360 -33.75 13.02 18.66
CA ILE A 360 -35.07 13.50 18.22
C ILE A 360 -35.02 14.08 16.80
N GLN A 361 -33.94 14.79 16.44
CA GLN A 361 -33.75 15.28 15.07
C GLN A 361 -33.49 14.16 14.06
N LEU A 362 -32.78 13.09 14.45
CA LEU A 362 -32.59 11.89 13.62
C LEU A 362 -33.94 11.22 13.32
N LEU A 363 -34.76 11.02 14.35
CA LEU A 363 -36.09 10.38 14.23
C LEU A 363 -37.06 11.17 13.33
N ARG A 364 -36.87 12.49 13.19
CA ARG A 364 -37.66 13.32 12.27
C ARG A 364 -37.25 13.17 10.81
N ARG A 365 -36.13 12.53 10.50
CA ARG A 365 -35.72 12.29 9.11
C ARG A 365 -36.69 11.30 8.47
N ARG A 366 -37.05 11.54 7.22
CA ARG A 366 -37.99 10.69 6.46
C ARG A 366 -37.65 9.20 6.51
N SER A 367 -36.37 8.85 6.42
CA SER A 367 -35.89 7.46 6.47
C SER A 367 -36.10 6.76 7.82
N PHE A 368 -36.39 7.50 8.88
CA PHE A 368 -36.69 6.98 10.22
C PHE A 368 -38.19 7.08 10.52
N ALA A 369 -38.83 8.19 10.14
CA ALA A 369 -40.22 8.49 10.46
C ALA A 369 -41.24 7.57 9.76
N GLU A 370 -40.85 6.92 8.65
CA GLU A 370 -41.70 5.97 7.91
C GLU A 370 -41.64 4.54 8.48
N LEU A 371 -40.77 4.28 9.46
CA LEU A 371 -40.57 2.95 10.03
C LEU A 371 -41.25 2.81 11.40
N THR A 372 -41.76 1.62 11.68
CA THR A 372 -42.14 1.25 13.05
C THR A 372 -40.90 1.12 13.94
N SER A 373 -41.07 1.18 15.26
CA SER A 373 -39.94 1.02 16.20
C SER A 373 -39.21 -0.32 16.04
N GLU A 374 -39.95 -1.39 15.70
CA GLU A 374 -39.40 -2.74 15.48
C GLU A 374 -38.58 -2.80 14.19
N GLU A 375 -39.13 -2.31 13.05
CA GLU A 375 -38.37 -2.23 11.79
C GLU A 375 -37.15 -1.32 11.91
N LEU A 376 -37.27 -0.22 12.67
CA LEU A 376 -36.16 0.69 12.92
C LEU A 376 -35.07 0.00 13.73
N LEU A 377 -35.43 -0.73 14.78
CA LEU A 377 -34.50 -1.50 15.60
C LEU A 377 -33.76 -2.57 14.79
N GLU A 378 -34.48 -3.35 13.98
CA GLU A 378 -33.92 -4.36 13.09
C GLU A 378 -32.90 -3.75 12.10
N ARG A 379 -33.32 -2.72 11.35
CA ARG A 379 -32.46 -2.07 10.35
C ARG A 379 -31.27 -1.34 10.95
N LEU A 380 -31.43 -0.77 12.16
CA LEU A 380 -30.30 -0.20 12.89
C LEU A 380 -29.33 -1.30 13.35
N GLY A 381 -29.84 -2.46 13.77
CA GLY A 381 -29.02 -3.62 14.12
C GLY A 381 -28.11 -4.08 12.98
N GLU A 382 -28.57 -3.99 11.72
CA GLU A 382 -27.76 -4.32 10.54
C GLU A 382 -26.57 -3.36 10.33
N VAL A 383 -26.69 -2.08 10.69
CA VAL A 383 -25.67 -1.05 10.42
C VAL A 383 -24.76 -0.74 11.60
N VAL A 384 -25.19 -1.05 12.82
CA VAL A 384 -24.44 -0.76 14.04
C VAL A 384 -23.01 -1.34 14.03
N PRO A 385 -22.75 -2.58 13.56
CA PRO A 385 -21.38 -3.10 13.48
C PRO A 385 -20.46 -2.20 12.64
N GLY A 386 -20.88 -1.80 11.44
CA GLY A 386 -20.10 -0.90 10.59
C GLY A 386 -19.92 0.49 11.20
N LEU A 387 -20.92 1.01 11.93
CA LEU A 387 -20.80 2.28 12.65
C LEU A 387 -19.81 2.21 13.82
N VAL A 388 -19.74 1.07 14.52
CA VAL A 388 -18.75 0.83 15.59
C VAL A 388 -17.34 0.87 15.00
N ASP A 389 -17.11 0.17 13.88
CA ASP A 389 -15.80 0.13 13.22
C ASP A 389 -15.39 1.52 12.71
N ILE A 390 -16.32 2.26 12.07
CA ILE A 390 -16.09 3.65 11.65
C ILE A 390 -15.74 4.56 12.84
N GLU A 391 -16.49 4.47 13.95
CA GLU A 391 -16.26 5.31 15.12
C GLU A 391 -14.92 5.01 15.78
N ALA A 392 -14.54 3.73 15.90
CA ALA A 392 -13.27 3.30 16.46
C ALA A 392 -12.09 3.86 15.64
N GLN A 393 -12.18 3.81 14.31
CA GLN A 393 -11.17 4.37 13.41
C GLN A 393 -11.09 5.89 13.55
N LEU A 394 -12.22 6.61 13.51
CA LEU A 394 -12.23 8.06 13.70
C LEU A 394 -11.70 8.48 15.07
N ALA A 395 -12.03 7.74 16.13
CA ALA A 395 -11.54 8.00 17.47
C ALA A 395 -10.02 7.82 17.57
N ALA A 396 -9.45 6.82 16.90
CA ALA A 396 -8.00 6.64 16.82
C ALA A 396 -7.31 7.83 16.13
N LEU A 397 -7.84 8.27 14.99
CA LEU A 397 -7.33 9.44 14.27
C LEU A 397 -7.43 10.72 15.10
N LEU A 398 -8.57 10.95 15.74
CA LEU A 398 -8.81 12.12 16.59
C LEU A 398 -7.88 12.15 17.81
N ARG A 399 -7.53 10.99 18.40
CA ARG A 399 -6.53 10.92 19.49
C ARG A 399 -5.15 11.38 19.02
N GLY A 400 -4.72 10.93 17.83
CA GLY A 400 -3.45 11.38 17.24
C GLY A 400 -3.42 12.89 16.98
N LEU A 401 -4.52 13.43 16.46
CA LEU A 401 -4.66 14.87 16.22
C LEU A 401 -4.76 15.71 17.50
N ALA A 402 -5.41 15.19 18.54
CA ALA A 402 -5.55 15.87 19.83
C ALA A 402 -4.20 15.99 20.56
N ALA A 403 -3.27 15.05 20.34
CA ALA A 403 -1.92 15.12 20.86
C ALA A 403 -1.07 16.24 20.21
N TRP A 404 -1.53 16.80 19.08
CA TRP A 404 -0.83 17.84 18.34
C TRP A 404 -1.27 19.25 18.81
N PRO A 405 -0.39 20.05 19.46
CA PRO A 405 -0.77 21.34 20.02
C PRO A 405 -1.33 22.31 18.99
N GLU A 406 -2.36 23.08 19.37
CA GLU A 406 -3.04 24.03 18.49
C GLU A 406 -2.10 25.06 17.84
N THR A 407 -1.12 25.58 18.60
CA THR A 407 -0.12 26.51 18.07
C THR A 407 0.73 25.86 16.98
N ALA A 408 1.25 24.66 17.24
CA ALA A 408 2.03 23.90 16.26
C ALA A 408 1.20 23.52 15.02
N ARG A 409 -0.10 23.22 15.19
CA ARG A 409 -1.01 22.98 14.05
C ARG A 409 -1.17 24.19 13.16
N ARG A 410 -1.35 25.38 13.74
CA ARG A 410 -1.52 26.63 12.98
C ARG A 410 -0.25 27.02 12.25
N GLU A 411 0.90 26.87 12.89
CA GLU A 411 2.21 27.10 12.25
C GLU A 411 2.43 26.13 11.07
N ALA A 412 2.13 24.84 11.28
CA ALA A 412 2.21 23.85 10.21
C ALA A 412 1.22 24.13 9.08
N MET A 413 -0.03 24.50 9.38
CA MET A 413 -1.01 24.87 8.36
C MET A 413 -0.52 26.04 7.49
N ALA A 414 0.08 27.06 8.09
CA ALA A 414 0.63 28.19 7.35
C ALA A 414 1.82 27.77 6.45
N ALA A 415 2.74 26.97 6.99
CA ALA A 415 3.89 26.45 6.23
C ALA A 415 3.45 25.53 5.08
N ASP A 416 2.53 24.60 5.36
CA ASP A 416 2.00 23.66 4.38
C ASP A 416 1.22 24.40 3.30
N ARG A 417 0.37 25.37 3.66
CA ARG A 417 -0.32 26.21 2.66
C ARG A 417 0.66 26.88 1.71
N ALA A 418 1.75 27.45 2.23
CA ALA A 418 2.77 28.07 1.38
C ALA A 418 3.46 27.05 0.46
N ALA A 419 3.81 25.87 0.98
CA ALA A 419 4.42 24.80 0.20
C ALA A 419 3.49 24.30 -0.90
N PHE A 420 2.23 23.96 -0.57
CA PHE A 420 1.22 23.52 -1.53
C PHE A 420 0.92 24.60 -2.57
N ALA A 421 0.79 25.87 -2.17
CA ALA A 421 0.49 26.94 -3.12
C ALA A 421 1.61 27.15 -4.14
N ASN A 422 2.86 27.11 -3.68
CA ASN A 422 4.04 27.17 -4.56
C ASN A 422 4.08 25.98 -5.53
N THR A 423 3.91 24.76 -5.01
CA THR A 423 3.93 23.55 -5.84
C THR A 423 2.78 23.51 -6.83
N PHE A 424 1.56 23.88 -6.43
CA PHE A 424 0.41 23.97 -7.33
C PHE A 424 0.61 25.01 -8.43
N SER A 425 1.20 26.16 -8.11
CA SER A 425 1.52 27.19 -9.11
C SER A 425 2.49 26.65 -10.17
N ARG A 426 3.56 25.96 -9.74
CA ARG A 426 4.50 25.29 -10.65
C ARG A 426 3.80 24.23 -11.53
N LEU A 427 3.02 23.33 -10.92
CA LEU A 427 2.41 22.19 -11.60
C LEU A 427 1.23 22.55 -12.51
N TYR A 428 0.44 23.58 -12.19
CA TYR A 428 -0.84 23.83 -12.86
C TYR A 428 -0.91 25.18 -13.56
N VAL A 429 -0.18 26.19 -13.10
CA VAL A 429 -0.22 27.54 -13.68
C VAL A 429 0.90 27.75 -14.69
N PHE A 430 2.13 27.36 -14.36
CA PHE A 430 3.32 27.66 -15.18
C PHE A 430 3.74 26.55 -16.14
N SER A 431 3.23 25.32 -15.98
CA SER A 431 3.62 24.15 -16.78
C SER A 431 3.01 24.11 -18.20
N GLY A 432 2.75 25.27 -18.80
CA GLY A 432 2.10 25.45 -20.11
C GLY A 432 2.99 26.10 -21.18
N GLY A 433 4.31 25.95 -21.09
CA GLY A 433 5.28 26.42 -22.08
C GLY A 433 5.71 25.34 -23.06
#